data_AF-A0A5K3FHY8-F1
#
_entry.id   AF-A0A5K3FHY8-F1
#
_cell.length_a   1.000
_cell.length_b   1.000
_cell.length_c   1.000
_cell.angle_alpha   90.00
_cell.angle_beta   90.00
_cell.angle_gamma   90.00
#
_symmetry.space_group_name_H-M   'P 1'
#
loop_
_entity.id
_entity.type
_entity.pdbx_description
1 polymer ?
#
loop_
_entity_poly.entity_id
_entity_poly.type
_entity_poly.pdbx_seq_one_letter_code
_entity_poly.pdbx_strand_id
1 'polypeptide(L)'
;MQYHNKTYLLNIPNWDWRRGDDAICVAELKLGFLAQNCLAPGFSTLLANLFTMRTYRKSEYQGVNWLNDYMEGAGMEMYTEQFSPSFEKMNFTEAAELCFSRLRLLLIAIQYKGGMEMHIAINPSVSVSCVRWRVISNSR
;
A
#
# COMPACT_ATOMS: atom_id res chain seq x y z
N MET A 1 4.17 -19.53 12.05
CA MET A 1 5.00 -18.75 12.98
C MET A 1 4.06 -18.04 13.95
N GLN A 2 4.22 -18.21 15.27
CA GLN A 2 3.46 -17.44 16.27
C GLN A 2 4.12 -16.06 16.45
N TYR A 3 3.36 -15.01 16.80
CA TYR A 3 3.89 -13.63 16.88
C TYR A 3 5.11 -13.51 17.80
N HIS A 4 5.08 -14.17 18.96
CA HIS A 4 6.20 -14.15 19.90
C HIS A 4 7.48 -14.79 19.34
N ASN A 5 7.39 -15.66 18.33
CA ASN A 5 8.58 -16.23 17.69
C ASN A 5 9.36 -15.21 16.84
N LYS A 6 8.72 -14.09 16.44
CA LYS A 6 9.33 -13.06 15.60
C LYS A 6 10.46 -12.33 16.33
N THR A 7 10.41 -12.24 17.66
CA THR A 7 11.44 -11.57 18.47
C THR A 7 12.77 -12.32 18.45
N TYR A 8 12.76 -13.65 18.31
CA TYR A 8 13.99 -14.44 18.24
C TYR A 8 14.84 -14.13 16.99
N LEU A 9 14.24 -13.61 15.93
CA LEU A 9 14.97 -13.22 14.72
C LEU A 9 15.92 -12.03 14.99
N LEU A 10 15.53 -11.14 15.90
CA LEU A 10 16.38 -10.01 16.31
C LEU A 10 17.63 -10.45 17.08
N ASN A 11 17.67 -11.70 17.57
CA ASN A 11 18.85 -12.25 18.24
C ASN A 11 19.88 -12.84 17.26
N ILE A 12 19.54 -12.96 15.97
CA ILE A 12 20.46 -13.44 14.95
C ILE A 12 21.40 -12.28 14.59
N PRO A 13 22.74 -12.41 14.77
CA PRO A 13 23.68 -11.30 14.63
C PRO A 13 23.75 -10.71 13.21
N ASN A 14 23.34 -11.48 12.21
CA ASN A 14 23.32 -11.06 10.81
C ASN A 14 21.93 -10.61 10.32
N TRP A 15 20.90 -10.66 11.17
CA TRP A 15 19.56 -10.22 10.80
C TRP A 15 19.47 -8.70 10.88
N ASP A 16 19.23 -8.05 9.74
CA ASP A 16 19.14 -6.60 9.66
C ASP A 16 17.93 -6.17 8.82
N TRP A 17 16.88 -5.72 9.51
CA TRP A 17 15.66 -5.18 8.90
C TRP A 17 15.95 -3.94 8.03
N ARG A 18 17.06 -3.22 8.27
CA ARG A 18 17.45 -2.07 7.44
C ARG A 18 18.00 -2.50 6.07
N ARG A 19 18.46 -3.75 5.95
CA ARG A 19 18.97 -4.35 4.71
C ARG A 19 17.90 -5.13 3.94
N GLY A 20 16.67 -5.17 4.45
CA GLY A 20 15.53 -5.83 3.80
C GLY A 20 15.19 -7.22 4.37
N ASP A 21 15.73 -7.59 5.54
CA ASP A 21 15.32 -8.82 6.22
C ASP A 21 13.94 -8.63 6.86
N ASP A 22 12.90 -9.08 6.14
CA ASP A 22 11.50 -8.97 6.57
C ASP A 22 10.95 -10.32 7.03
N ALA A 23 10.33 -10.32 8.22
CA ALA A 23 9.64 -11.48 8.78
C ALA A 23 8.13 -11.29 8.75
N ILE A 24 7.46 -12.01 7.86
CA ILE A 24 6.00 -11.95 7.71
C ILE A 24 5.35 -12.98 8.65
N CYS A 25 4.65 -12.50 9.68
CA CYS A 25 3.89 -13.35 10.58
C CYS A 25 2.47 -13.54 10.06
N VAL A 26 2.17 -14.73 9.51
CA VAL A 26 0.84 -15.05 8.95
C VAL A 26 -0.28 -14.93 9.99
N ALA A 27 -0.02 -15.30 11.24
CA ALA A 27 -1.02 -15.20 12.31
C ALA A 27 -1.37 -13.74 12.63
N GLU A 28 -0.36 -12.86 12.64
CA GLU A 28 -0.52 -11.41 12.82
C GLU A 28 -1.35 -10.80 11.68
N LEU A 29 -0.99 -11.12 10.43
CA LEU A 29 -1.73 -10.64 9.26
C LEU A 29 -3.17 -11.14 9.24
N LYS A 30 -3.41 -12.43 9.51
CA LYS A 30 -4.75 -13.02 9.50
C LYS A 30 -5.67 -12.35 10.53
N LEU A 31 -5.19 -12.20 11.76
CA LEU A 31 -5.98 -11.56 12.83
C LEU A 31 -6.14 -10.07 12.57
N GLY A 32 -5.12 -9.39 12.03
CA GLY A 32 -5.19 -7.99 11.62
C GLY A 32 -6.25 -7.75 10.54
N PHE A 33 -6.30 -8.60 9.51
CA PHE A 33 -7.33 -8.51 8.46
C PHE A 33 -8.74 -8.77 8.99
N LEU A 34 -8.91 -9.72 9.89
CA LEU A 34 -10.20 -9.95 10.55
C LEU A 34 -10.62 -8.74 11.39
N ALA A 35 -9.70 -8.16 12.17
CA ALA A 35 -9.98 -6.98 12.98
C ALA A 35 -10.38 -5.78 12.12
N GLN A 36 -9.69 -5.52 11.01
CA GLN A 36 -10.05 -4.44 10.09
C GLN A 36 -11.37 -4.70 9.35
N ASN A 37 -11.67 -5.95 9.01
CA ASN A 37 -12.98 -6.33 8.46
C ASN A 37 -14.14 -6.04 9.42
N CYS A 38 -13.91 -6.11 10.73
CA CYS A 38 -14.93 -5.73 11.72
C CYS A 38 -15.23 -4.22 11.71
N LEU A 39 -14.28 -3.38 11.27
CA LEU A 39 -14.47 -1.93 11.14
C LEU A 39 -15.05 -1.56 9.78
N ALA A 40 -14.57 -2.21 8.71
CA ALA A 40 -15.00 -1.97 7.34
C ALA A 40 -15.16 -3.32 6.59
N PRO A 41 -16.41 -3.81 6.41
CA PRO A 41 -16.66 -5.05 5.70
C PRO A 41 -16.08 -5.06 4.28
N GLY A 42 -15.34 -6.11 3.93
CA GLY A 42 -14.69 -6.26 2.62
C GLY A 42 -13.25 -5.73 2.53
N PHE A 43 -12.72 -5.12 3.60
CA PHE A 43 -11.35 -4.61 3.64
C PHE A 43 -10.27 -5.65 3.32
N SER A 44 -10.41 -6.88 3.81
CA SER A 44 -9.46 -7.97 3.54
C SER A 44 -9.44 -8.36 2.07
N THR A 45 -10.60 -8.34 1.40
CA THR A 45 -10.70 -8.67 -0.03
C THR A 45 -10.07 -7.57 -0.86
N LEU A 46 -10.29 -6.30 -0.48
CA LEU A 46 -9.64 -5.15 -1.10
C LEU A 46 -8.11 -5.26 -1.01
N LEU A 47 -7.56 -5.45 0.20
CA LEU A 47 -6.11 -5.59 0.39
C LEU A 47 -5.55 -6.85 -0.30
N ALA A 48 -6.26 -7.97 -0.25
CA ALA A 48 -5.83 -9.20 -0.91
C ALA A 48 -5.68 -8.99 -2.42
N ASN A 49 -6.64 -8.31 -3.06
CA ASN A 49 -6.56 -8.01 -4.48
C ASN A 49 -5.38 -7.10 -4.82
N LEU A 50 -5.11 -6.07 -3.99
CA LEU A 50 -3.99 -5.15 -4.21
C LEU A 50 -2.59 -5.80 -4.14
N PHE A 51 -2.45 -6.93 -3.42
CA PHE A 51 -1.19 -7.69 -3.33
C PHE A 51 -1.09 -8.81 -4.37
N THR A 52 -2.18 -9.19 -5.01
CA THR A 52 -2.17 -10.22 -6.06
C THR A 52 -2.07 -9.55 -7.42
N MET A 53 -1.06 -9.92 -8.20
CA MET A 53 -1.01 -9.51 -9.60
C MET A 53 -2.14 -10.16 -10.37
N ARG A 54 -3.05 -9.35 -10.92
CA ARG A 54 -4.20 -9.80 -11.69
C ARG A 54 -4.34 -8.94 -12.93
N THR A 55 -4.25 -9.56 -14.10
CA THR A 55 -4.51 -8.87 -15.37
C THR A 55 -6.00 -8.95 -15.68
N TYR A 56 -6.66 -7.80 -15.71
CA TYR A 56 -8.04 -7.73 -16.19
C TYR A 56 -8.06 -7.49 -17.71
N ARG A 57 -8.81 -8.33 -18.42
CA ARG A 57 -9.24 -8.05 -19.80
C ARG A 57 -10.75 -7.95 -19.81
N LYS A 58 -11.26 -6.77 -20.16
CA LYS A 58 -12.70 -6.54 -20.32
C LYS A 58 -13.25 -7.47 -21.40
N SER A 59 -14.11 -8.40 -21.02
CA SER A 59 -14.84 -9.22 -21.98
C SER A 59 -16.08 -8.45 -22.41
N GLU A 60 -16.14 -8.06 -23.69
CA GLU A 60 -17.29 -7.32 -24.25
C GLU A 60 -18.59 -8.15 -24.28
N TYR A 61 -18.49 -9.47 -24.10
CA TYR A 61 -19.59 -10.40 -24.38
C TYR A 61 -20.17 -11.15 -23.18
N GLN A 62 -19.65 -11.04 -21.95
CA GLN A 62 -20.01 -12.02 -20.88
C GLN A 62 -20.14 -11.52 -19.43
N GLY A 63 -20.13 -10.21 -19.15
CA GLY A 63 -20.16 -9.73 -17.77
C GLY A 63 -21.51 -9.18 -17.29
N VAL A 64 -22.00 -9.64 -16.14
CA VAL A 64 -22.96 -8.86 -15.33
C VAL A 64 -22.24 -7.58 -14.86
N ASN A 65 -22.91 -6.42 -14.91
CA ASN A 65 -22.26 -5.11 -14.65
C ASN A 65 -21.38 -5.08 -13.39
N TRP A 66 -21.84 -5.64 -12.26
CA TRP A 66 -21.09 -5.66 -11.00
C TRP A 66 -19.76 -6.43 -11.10
N LEU A 67 -19.70 -7.48 -11.93
CA LEU A 67 -18.50 -8.31 -12.07
C LEU A 67 -17.41 -7.56 -12.84
N ASN A 68 -17.80 -6.75 -13.83
CA ASN A 68 -16.87 -5.92 -14.56
C ASN A 68 -16.25 -4.86 -13.64
N ASP A 69 -17.07 -4.17 -12.84
CA ASP A 69 -16.58 -3.16 -11.89
C ASP A 69 -15.67 -3.79 -10.81
N TYR A 70 -16.04 -4.99 -10.31
CA TYR A 70 -15.20 -5.75 -9.37
C TYR A 70 -13.86 -6.12 -9.99
N MET A 71 -13.86 -6.63 -11.22
CA MET A 71 -12.63 -7.07 -11.89
C MET A 71 -11.74 -5.90 -12.29
N GLU A 72 -12.32 -4.75 -12.64
CA GLU A 72 -11.57 -3.50 -12.85
C GLU A 72 -10.84 -3.10 -11.56
N GLY A 73 -11.53 -3.08 -10.42
CA GLY A 73 -10.91 -2.80 -9.13
C GLY A 73 -9.89 -3.85 -8.70
N ALA A 74 -10.13 -5.13 -9.01
CA ALA A 74 -9.21 -6.23 -8.70
C ALA A 74 -7.92 -6.22 -9.52
N GLY A 75 -7.88 -5.47 -10.63
CA GLY A 75 -6.66 -5.23 -11.42
C GLY A 75 -5.81 -4.06 -10.91
N MET A 76 -6.22 -3.37 -9.85
CA MET A 76 -5.43 -2.33 -9.22
C MET A 76 -4.35 -2.95 -8.33
N GLU A 77 -3.16 -2.36 -8.30
CA GLU A 77 -2.00 -2.89 -7.58
C GLU A 77 -1.30 -1.79 -6.77
N MET A 78 -0.64 -2.19 -5.68
CA MET A 78 0.11 -1.28 -4.83
C MET A 78 1.56 -1.14 -5.33
N TYR A 79 1.98 0.10 -5.57
CA TYR A 79 3.31 0.46 -6.04
C TYR A 79 4.01 1.43 -5.07
N THR A 80 5.34 1.45 -5.12
CA THR A 80 6.17 2.36 -4.33
C THR A 80 7.10 3.12 -5.25
N GLU A 81 7.00 4.44 -5.29
CA GLU A 81 7.74 5.26 -6.26
C GLU A 81 8.35 6.51 -5.62
N GLN A 82 9.46 6.96 -6.21
CA GLN A 82 10.04 8.26 -5.87
C GLN A 82 9.37 9.34 -6.70
N PHE A 83 9.01 10.44 -6.05
CA PHE A 83 8.31 11.54 -6.71
C PHE A 83 9.31 12.44 -7.43
N SER A 84 8.85 13.12 -8.49
CA SER A 84 9.66 14.13 -9.16
C SER A 84 9.85 15.37 -8.28
N PRO A 85 10.88 16.20 -8.54
CA PRO A 85 11.07 17.47 -7.86
C PRO A 85 9.87 18.43 -7.95
N SER A 86 8.98 18.23 -8.91
CA SER A 86 7.74 19.03 -9.06
C SER A 86 6.79 18.92 -7.88
N PHE A 87 6.91 17.87 -7.06
CA PHE A 87 6.13 17.68 -5.84
C PHE A 87 6.83 18.23 -4.58
N GLU A 88 8.05 18.78 -4.72
CA GLU A 88 8.70 19.45 -3.61
C GLU A 88 7.86 20.63 -3.13
N LYS A 89 7.76 20.77 -1.81
CA LYS A 89 6.97 21.81 -1.11
C LYS A 89 5.45 21.71 -1.25
N MET A 90 4.92 20.72 -1.97
CA MET A 90 3.49 20.40 -1.92
C MET A 90 3.18 19.66 -0.62
N ASN A 91 2.03 19.96 -0.01
CA ASN A 91 1.49 19.12 1.05
C ASN A 91 0.89 17.82 0.48
N PHE A 92 0.61 16.84 1.34
CA PHE A 92 0.06 15.55 0.89
C PHE A 92 -1.26 15.71 0.14
N THR A 93 -2.13 16.62 0.57
CA THR A 93 -3.44 16.84 -0.05
C THR A 93 -3.31 17.36 -1.48
N GLU A 94 -2.45 18.37 -1.69
CA GLU A 94 -2.14 18.93 -3.02
C GLU A 94 -1.53 17.86 -3.93
N ALA A 95 -0.57 17.08 -3.41
CA ALA A 95 0.06 15.99 -4.15
C ALA A 95 -0.95 14.89 -4.51
N ALA A 96 -1.83 14.50 -3.58
CA ALA A 96 -2.86 13.49 -3.79
C ALA A 96 -3.89 13.94 -4.84
N GLU A 97 -4.32 15.21 -4.79
CA GLU A 97 -5.23 15.80 -5.78
C GLU A 97 -4.59 15.81 -7.18
N LEU A 98 -3.32 16.21 -7.30
CA LEU A 98 -2.61 16.20 -8.58
C LEU A 98 -2.45 14.78 -9.11
N CYS A 99 -2.05 13.83 -8.26
CA CYS A 99 -1.92 12.41 -8.63
C CYS A 99 -3.25 11.87 -9.17
N PHE A 100 -4.34 12.13 -8.49
CA PHE A 100 -5.65 11.61 -8.87
C PHE A 100 -6.16 12.27 -10.16
N SER A 101 -6.16 13.61 -10.21
CA SER A 101 -6.75 14.37 -11.32
C SER A 101 -5.93 14.34 -12.61
N ARG A 102 -4.59 14.33 -12.53
CA ARG A 102 -3.70 14.43 -13.70
C ARG A 102 -3.06 13.10 -14.07
N LEU A 103 -2.67 12.30 -13.08
CA LEU A 103 -1.90 11.07 -13.33
C LEU A 103 -2.75 9.80 -13.28
N ARG A 104 -4.00 9.89 -12.80
CA ARG A 104 -4.90 8.74 -12.51
C ARG A 104 -4.26 7.76 -11.53
N LEU A 105 -3.64 8.32 -10.51
CA LEU A 105 -2.91 7.60 -9.46
C LEU A 105 -3.57 7.87 -8.11
N LEU A 106 -3.81 6.82 -7.32
CA LEU A 106 -4.34 6.97 -5.96
C LEU A 106 -3.18 6.96 -4.96
N LEU A 107 -2.81 8.14 -4.48
CA LEU A 107 -1.79 8.32 -3.45
C LEU A 107 -2.37 7.99 -2.07
N ILE A 108 -1.81 7.01 -1.36
CA ILE A 108 -2.34 6.53 -0.07
C ILE A 108 -1.42 6.78 1.13
N ALA A 109 -0.11 6.78 0.90
CA ALA A 109 0.87 6.82 1.97
C ALA A 109 2.22 7.36 1.50
N ILE A 110 3.02 7.75 2.46
CA ILE A 110 4.23 8.56 2.24
C ILE A 110 5.29 8.05 3.19
N GLN A 111 6.54 8.05 2.73
CA GLN A 111 7.70 7.70 3.51
C GLN A 111 8.57 8.92 3.73
N TYR A 112 8.84 9.22 4.99
CA TYR A 112 9.62 10.38 5.39
C TYR A 112 10.70 9.97 6.39
N LYS A 113 11.73 10.80 6.48
CA LYS A 113 12.82 10.60 7.44
C LYS A 113 12.50 11.32 8.74
N GLY A 114 12.34 10.57 9.83
CA GLY A 114 12.19 11.09 11.19
C GLY A 114 13.45 10.78 12.00
N GLY A 115 14.34 11.76 12.15
CA GLY A 115 15.62 11.55 12.83
C GLY A 115 16.50 10.53 12.10
N MET A 116 16.80 9.40 12.77
CA MET A 116 17.61 8.31 12.22
C MET A 116 16.79 7.23 11.49
N GLU A 117 15.46 7.28 11.55
CA GLU A 117 14.59 6.22 11.01
C GLU A 117 13.70 6.72 9.86
N MET A 118 13.28 5.76 9.02
CA MET A 118 12.32 6.00 7.95
C MET A 118 10.94 5.57 8.42
N HIS A 119 9.99 6.50 8.40
CA HIS A 119 8.61 6.26 8.82
C HIS A 119 7.67 6.27 7.63
N ILE A 120 6.58 5.51 7.71
CA ILE A 120 5.49 5.54 6.75
C ILE A 120 4.29 6.21 7.42
N ALA A 121 3.78 7.28 6.83
CA ALA A 121 2.52 7.90 7.22
C ALA A 121 1.45 7.62 6.16
N ILE A 122 0.31 7.09 6.62
CA ILE A 122 -0.87 6.85 5.79
C ILE A 122 -1.77 8.08 5.90
N ASN A 123 -2.10 8.70 4.77
CA ASN A 123 -2.91 9.93 4.69
C ASN A 123 -2.54 11.00 5.75
N PRO A 124 -1.31 11.52 5.77
CA PRO A 124 -0.89 12.52 6.75
C PRO A 124 -1.62 13.84 6.57
N SER A 125 -1.97 14.49 7.68
CA SER A 125 -2.86 15.66 7.65
C SER A 125 -2.20 16.96 7.19
N VAL A 126 -0.95 17.32 7.54
CA VAL A 126 -0.41 18.61 7.02
C VAL A 126 1.10 18.93 7.09
N SER A 127 2.00 18.14 7.69
CA SER A 127 3.36 18.68 8.00
C SER A 127 4.53 17.73 7.79
N VAL A 128 4.47 16.88 6.77
CA VAL A 128 5.55 15.93 6.51
C VAL A 128 6.15 16.20 5.13
N SER A 129 7.27 16.90 5.11
CA SER A 129 8.13 17.05 3.92
C SER A 129 8.81 15.71 3.62
N CYS A 130 8.63 15.20 2.41
CA CYS A 130 8.74 13.78 2.10
C CYS A 130 9.98 13.41 1.29
N VAL A 131 10.32 12.11 1.28
CA VAL A 131 11.47 11.53 0.54
C VAL A 131 11.04 10.45 -0.46
N ARG A 132 9.93 9.73 -0.23
CA ARG A 132 9.42 8.67 -1.13
C ARG A 132 7.93 8.44 -0.87
N TRP A 133 7.09 8.12 -1.85
CA TRP A 133 5.65 7.91 -1.60
C TRP A 133 5.13 6.59 -2.20
N ARG A 134 3.97 6.10 -1.71
CA ARG A 134 3.33 4.85 -2.17
C ARG A 134 2.01 5.15 -2.85
N VAL A 135 1.84 4.58 -4.03
CA VAL A 135 0.75 4.88 -4.95
C VAL A 135 0.06 3.57 -5.35
N ILE A 136 -1.25 3.58 -5.47
CA ILE A 136 -1.99 2.50 -6.13
C ILE A 136 -2.20 2.89 -7.59
N SER A 137 -1.80 2.01 -8.51
CA SER A 137 -1.99 2.17 -9.94
C SER A 137 -2.37 0.85 -10.62
N ASN A 138 -2.96 0.93 -11.80
CA ASN A 138 -3.22 -0.24 -12.63
C ASN A 138 -1.94 -0.60 -13.42
N SER A 139 -1.63 -1.89 -13.55
CA SER A 139 -0.60 -2.35 -14.48
C SER A 139 -1.03 -1.98 -15.91
N ARG A 140 -0.32 -1.06 -16.56
CA ARG A 140 -0.58 -0.74 -17.98
C ARG A 140 -0.25 -1.92 -18.88
#